data_AF-A0A9D8QTN6-F1
#
_entry.id   AF-A0A9D8QTN6-F1
#
_cell.length_a   1.000
_cell.length_b   1.000
_cell.length_c   1.000
_cell.angle_alpha   90.00
_cell.angle_beta   90.00
_cell.angle_gamma   90.00
#
_symmetry.space_group_name_H-M   'P 1'
#
loop_
_entity.id
_entity.type
_entity.pdbx_description
1 polymer ?
#
loop_
_entity_poly.entity_id
_entity_poly.type
_entity_poly.pdbx_seq_one_letter_code
_entity_poly.pdbx_strand_id
1 'polypeptide(L)'
;MEKKTKIFLIAFVVAIVVLVGAHAIYNRVQIANAPTVQELAEAYPWTVPDDWFKTDTITLKGRIEGYDAEEFGFTSMKCSYDDVFENDRSTVLVMGIAADGTFCKKFLASYPMQQVFYTTDSNVSFHAIPFFARPGETIDVTVRKGSLGQYECIYNNGSSKDVERWLRTSEELAKQFSPLWHFEGTFDDANKVADLVWKMVMSKLQKIIRSEGYTPMEVQLALADVQARFGQDYIGCIVKQADALVNYKKCDSLGCAEILDSAEWKKYNDCKTYAPLRRIDFDNPLLFASQHFFFLQ
;
A
#
# COMPACT_ATOMS: atom_id res chain seq x y z
N MET A 1 18.22 -47.00 24.72
CA MET A 1 17.60 -46.25 23.61
C MET A 1 17.25 -44.81 24.02
N GLU A 2 16.80 -44.54 25.25
CA GLU A 2 16.43 -43.19 25.74
C GLU A 2 17.53 -42.12 25.75
N LYS A 3 18.80 -42.49 25.99
CA LYS A 3 19.89 -41.50 26.19
C LYS A 3 20.28 -40.76 24.89
N LYS A 4 20.18 -41.43 23.74
CA LYS A 4 20.45 -40.83 22.41
C LYS A 4 19.33 -39.88 21.99
N THR A 5 18.08 -40.22 22.29
CA THR A 5 16.91 -39.38 22.00
C THR A 5 16.91 -38.08 22.81
N LYS A 6 17.30 -38.12 24.09
CA LYS A 6 17.44 -36.91 24.93
C LYS A 6 18.54 -35.96 24.44
N ILE A 7 19.68 -36.49 24.00
CA ILE A 7 20.77 -35.66 23.45
C ILE A 7 20.36 -34.99 22.14
N PHE A 8 19.65 -35.70 21.27
CA PHE A 8 19.15 -35.16 20.00
C PHE A 8 18.10 -34.05 20.23
N LEU A 9 17.19 -34.24 21.19
CA LEU A 9 16.19 -33.24 21.55
C LEU A 9 16.83 -31.96 22.11
N ILE A 10 17.84 -32.08 22.98
CA ILE A 10 18.57 -30.94 23.54
C ILE A 10 19.32 -30.18 22.43
N ALA A 11 20.03 -30.89 21.54
CA ALA A 11 20.73 -30.27 20.42
C ALA A 11 19.77 -29.54 19.46
N PHE A 12 18.59 -30.11 19.20
CA PHE A 12 17.55 -29.52 18.36
C PHE A 12 16.96 -28.24 19.00
N VAL A 13 16.66 -28.28 20.29
CA VAL A 13 16.15 -27.10 21.03
C VAL A 13 17.21 -25.98 21.06
N VAL A 14 18.47 -26.30 21.30
CA VAL A 14 19.57 -25.32 21.27
C VAL A 14 19.72 -24.72 19.87
N ALA A 15 19.66 -25.52 18.81
CA ALA A 15 19.73 -25.02 17.44
C ALA A 15 18.59 -24.05 17.11
N ILE A 16 17.35 -24.36 17.52
CA ILE A 16 16.20 -23.46 17.34
C ILE A 16 16.40 -22.15 18.11
N VAL A 17 16.82 -22.21 19.38
CA VAL A 17 17.04 -21.00 20.20
C VAL A 17 18.14 -20.12 19.61
N VAL A 18 19.23 -20.72 19.12
CA VAL A 18 20.31 -19.98 18.44
C VAL A 18 19.82 -19.36 17.14
N LEU A 19 19.03 -20.07 16.33
CA LEU A 19 18.47 -19.55 15.09
C LEU A 19 17.49 -18.39 15.34
N VAL A 20 16.61 -18.52 16.33
CA VAL A 20 15.68 -17.45 16.73
C VAL A 20 16.43 -16.24 17.28
N GLY A 21 17.43 -16.46 18.14
CA GLY A 21 18.28 -15.41 18.69
C GLY A 21 19.09 -14.68 17.62
N ALA A 22 19.71 -15.42 16.69
CA ALA A 22 20.44 -14.85 15.56
C ALA A 22 19.52 -14.06 14.62
N HIS A 23 18.31 -14.56 14.36
CA HIS A 23 17.32 -13.86 13.55
C HIS A 23 16.84 -12.55 14.20
N ALA A 24 16.60 -12.56 15.52
CA ALA A 24 16.23 -11.37 16.28
C ALA A 24 17.37 -10.32 16.30
N ILE A 25 18.62 -10.76 16.47
CA ILE A 25 19.81 -9.88 16.41
C ILE A 25 19.97 -9.32 15.01
N TYR A 26 19.88 -10.15 13.97
CA TYR A 26 19.97 -9.72 12.58
C TYR A 26 18.91 -8.66 12.25
N ASN A 27 17.65 -8.88 12.64
CA ASN A 27 16.59 -7.89 12.43
C ASN A 27 16.86 -6.58 13.19
N ARG A 28 17.37 -6.63 14.42
CA ARG A 28 17.75 -5.42 15.17
C ARG A 28 18.88 -4.64 14.49
N VAL A 29 19.93 -5.32 14.01
CA VAL A 29 21.05 -4.70 13.29
C VAL A 29 20.57 -4.06 11.98
N GLN A 30 19.66 -4.72 11.26
CA GLN A 30 19.10 -4.21 10.01
C GLN A 30 18.19 -2.98 10.23
N ILE A 31 17.47 -2.90 11.35
CA ILE A 31 16.68 -1.72 11.73
C ILE A 31 17.59 -0.58 12.20
N ALA A 32 18.68 -0.89 12.91
CA ALA A 32 19.64 0.12 13.36
C ALA A 32 20.37 0.80 12.19
N ASN A 33 20.62 0.07 11.12
CA ASN A 33 21.26 0.55 9.89
C ASN A 33 20.26 0.80 8.75
N ALA A 34 19.00 1.10 9.08
CA ALA A 34 18.00 1.43 8.08
C ALA A 34 18.45 2.67 7.29
N PRO A 35 18.35 2.66 5.95
CA PRO A 35 18.74 3.81 5.16
C PRO A 35 17.75 4.95 5.34
N THR A 36 18.23 6.17 5.12
CA THR A 36 17.41 7.37 5.01
C THR A 36 16.78 7.49 3.62
N VAL A 37 15.74 8.32 3.49
CA VAL A 37 15.14 8.66 2.19
C VAL A 37 16.20 9.28 1.27
N GLN A 38 17.02 10.18 1.81
CA GLN A 38 18.09 10.84 1.05
C GLN A 38 19.13 9.83 0.54
N GLU A 39 19.62 8.91 1.38
CA GLU A 39 20.59 7.90 0.96
C GLU A 39 20.05 6.98 -0.14
N LEU A 40 18.78 6.57 -0.06
CA LEU A 40 18.14 5.79 -1.13
C LEU A 40 17.91 6.64 -2.38
N ALA A 41 17.48 7.88 -2.24
CA ALA A 41 17.23 8.75 -3.39
C ALA A 41 18.52 9.06 -4.17
N GLU A 42 19.63 9.31 -3.47
CA GLU A 42 20.94 9.58 -4.07
C GLU A 42 21.56 8.33 -4.72
N ALA A 43 21.34 7.13 -4.15
CA ALA A 43 21.81 5.88 -4.74
C ALA A 43 21.07 5.49 -6.02
N TYR A 44 19.87 6.03 -6.22
CA TYR A 44 19.00 5.75 -7.35
C TYR A 44 18.53 7.05 -8.01
N PRO A 45 19.45 7.80 -8.65
CA PRO A 45 19.12 9.06 -9.28
C PRO A 45 18.16 8.82 -10.43
N TRP A 46 17.23 9.74 -10.60
CA TRP A 46 16.15 9.61 -11.57
C TRP A 46 15.76 10.97 -12.13
N THR A 47 15.01 10.95 -13.22
CA THR A 47 14.43 12.14 -13.85
C THR A 47 12.92 12.00 -13.84
N VAL A 48 12.23 13.07 -13.43
CA VAL A 48 10.77 13.14 -13.46
C VAL A 48 10.27 12.85 -14.88
N PRO A 49 9.32 11.91 -15.11
CA PRO A 49 8.80 11.62 -16.42
C PRO A 49 7.67 12.63 -16.67
N ASP A 50 7.84 13.45 -17.70
CA ASP A 50 6.92 14.55 -18.02
C ASP A 50 5.48 14.08 -18.32
N ASP A 51 5.28 12.78 -18.58
CA ASP A 51 4.04 12.17 -19.03
C ASP A 51 3.24 11.44 -17.95
N TRP A 52 3.77 11.28 -16.72
CA TRP A 52 3.15 10.41 -15.71
C TRP A 52 2.14 11.09 -14.79
N PHE A 53 2.32 12.40 -14.58
CA PHE A 53 1.45 13.23 -13.72
C PHE A 53 0.62 14.17 -14.59
N LYS A 54 -0.04 13.56 -15.58
CA LYS A 54 -0.92 14.24 -16.50
C LYS A 54 -2.21 13.44 -16.58
N THR A 55 -3.32 14.07 -16.20
CA THR A 55 -4.63 13.46 -16.36
C THR A 55 -4.86 13.08 -17.81
N ASP A 56 -4.97 11.77 -18.03
CA ASP A 56 -5.21 11.17 -19.32
C ASP A 56 -5.99 9.86 -19.09
N THR A 57 -6.28 9.16 -20.17
CA THR A 57 -7.19 8.04 -20.15
C THR A 57 -6.47 6.71 -20.10
N ILE A 58 -6.88 5.84 -19.19
CA ILE A 58 -6.59 4.41 -19.23
C ILE A 58 -7.67 3.68 -20.01
N THR A 59 -7.27 2.76 -20.89
CA THR A 59 -8.19 1.85 -21.58
C THR A 59 -7.83 0.40 -21.24
N LEU A 60 -8.71 -0.31 -20.55
CA LEU A 60 -8.61 -1.76 -20.38
C LEU A 60 -9.53 -2.43 -21.39
N LYS A 61 -8.96 -3.27 -22.27
CA LYS A 61 -9.72 -4.07 -23.23
C LYS A 61 -9.23 -5.51 -23.24
N GLY A 62 -10.06 -6.42 -23.66
CA GLY A 62 -9.67 -7.81 -23.66
C GLY A 62 -10.78 -8.78 -24.01
N ARG A 63 -10.50 -10.05 -23.71
CA ARG A 63 -11.45 -11.15 -23.86
C ARG A 63 -11.27 -12.22 -22.79
N ILE A 64 -12.35 -12.90 -22.44
CA ILE A 64 -12.35 -14.15 -21.67
C ILE A 64 -12.58 -15.30 -22.66
N GLU A 65 -11.61 -16.20 -22.81
CA GLU A 65 -11.71 -17.35 -23.71
C GLU A 65 -12.72 -18.38 -23.19
N GLY A 66 -13.66 -18.78 -24.05
CA GLY A 66 -14.70 -19.73 -23.67
C GLY A 66 -15.71 -19.17 -22.67
N TYR A 67 -15.89 -17.85 -22.64
CA TYR A 67 -16.85 -17.21 -21.75
C TYR A 67 -18.28 -17.59 -22.11
N ASP A 68 -19.03 -17.99 -21.08
CA ASP A 68 -20.46 -18.20 -21.11
C ASP A 68 -21.05 -17.56 -19.84
N ALA A 69 -22.06 -16.70 -20.01
CA ALA A 69 -22.60 -15.92 -18.91
C ALA A 69 -23.30 -16.78 -17.83
N GLU A 70 -23.90 -17.91 -18.22
CA GLU A 70 -24.57 -18.82 -17.29
C GLU A 70 -23.54 -19.65 -16.51
N GLU A 71 -22.51 -20.17 -17.21
CA GLU A 71 -21.42 -20.90 -16.57
C GLU A 71 -20.60 -20.02 -15.62
N PHE A 72 -20.33 -18.77 -16.00
CA PHE A 72 -19.54 -17.85 -15.18
C PHE A 72 -20.36 -17.16 -14.08
N GLY A 73 -21.66 -16.92 -14.28
CA GLY A 73 -22.56 -16.31 -13.29
C GLY A 73 -22.59 -14.77 -13.26
N PHE A 74 -21.85 -14.09 -14.15
CA PHE A 74 -21.79 -12.63 -14.19
C PHE A 74 -21.59 -12.11 -15.61
N THR A 75 -22.10 -10.92 -15.92
CA THR A 75 -21.96 -10.21 -17.21
C THR A 75 -21.21 -8.89 -17.11
N SER A 76 -20.73 -8.55 -15.92
CA SER A 76 -19.96 -7.33 -15.69
C SER A 76 -19.01 -7.49 -14.51
N MET A 77 -18.02 -6.61 -14.46
CA MET A 77 -17.09 -6.46 -13.34
C MET A 77 -17.04 -5.00 -12.89
N LYS A 78 -16.70 -4.79 -11.62
CA LYS A 78 -16.61 -3.48 -10.99
C LYS A 78 -15.17 -3.17 -10.59
N CYS A 79 -14.79 -1.91 -10.65
CA CYS A 79 -13.53 -1.40 -10.12
C CYS A 79 -13.86 -0.13 -9.34
N SER A 80 -13.52 -0.10 -8.06
CA SER A 80 -13.62 1.11 -7.24
C SER A 80 -12.26 1.76 -7.23
N TYR A 81 -12.17 3.03 -7.65
CA TYR A 81 -10.93 3.78 -7.56
C TYR A 81 -11.17 5.20 -7.06
N ASP A 82 -10.15 5.73 -6.41
CA ASP A 82 -10.07 7.11 -5.95
C ASP A 82 -8.95 7.80 -6.73
N ASP A 83 -9.25 8.95 -7.32
CA ASP A 83 -8.27 9.88 -7.88
C ASP A 83 -8.23 11.12 -6.97
N VAL A 84 -7.07 11.43 -6.40
CA VAL A 84 -6.92 12.56 -5.47
C VAL A 84 -7.22 13.93 -6.10
N PHE A 85 -7.29 14.02 -7.43
CA PHE A 85 -7.66 15.24 -8.14
C PHE A 85 -9.14 15.32 -8.51
N GLU A 86 -9.89 14.22 -8.34
CA GLU A 86 -11.33 14.18 -8.61
C GLU A 86 -12.12 14.34 -7.30
N ASN A 87 -13.16 15.19 -7.33
CA ASN A 87 -13.98 15.45 -6.13
C ASN A 87 -14.92 14.29 -5.76
N ASP A 88 -15.14 13.35 -6.69
CA ASP A 88 -16.00 12.18 -6.49
C ASP A 88 -15.24 11.03 -5.85
N ARG A 89 -15.22 11.04 -4.52
CA ARG A 89 -14.73 9.92 -3.71
C ARG A 89 -15.52 8.66 -4.05
N SER A 90 -14.80 7.55 -4.27
CA SER A 90 -15.33 6.23 -4.56
C SER A 90 -16.03 6.11 -5.91
N THR A 91 -15.35 6.51 -6.98
CA THR A 91 -15.84 6.27 -8.34
C THR A 91 -15.90 4.77 -8.61
N VAL A 92 -17.11 4.25 -8.85
CA VAL A 92 -17.33 2.84 -9.23
C VAL A 92 -17.43 2.73 -10.74
N LEU A 93 -16.41 2.15 -11.35
CA LEU A 93 -16.40 1.80 -12.76
C LEU A 93 -17.06 0.45 -12.97
N VAL A 94 -18.03 0.38 -13.89
CA VAL A 94 -18.63 -0.89 -14.33
C VAL A 94 -18.15 -1.21 -15.75
N MET A 95 -17.58 -2.39 -15.94
CA MET A 95 -17.14 -2.93 -17.23
C MET A 95 -18.06 -4.09 -17.62
N GLY A 96 -18.81 -3.93 -18.71
CA GLY A 96 -19.64 -4.99 -19.27
C GLY A 96 -18.82 -5.99 -20.09
N ILE A 97 -19.26 -7.25 -20.08
CA ILE A 97 -18.70 -8.34 -20.87
C ILE A 97 -19.75 -8.75 -21.90
N ALA A 98 -19.37 -8.74 -23.18
CA ALA A 98 -20.22 -9.16 -24.27
C ALA A 98 -20.37 -10.69 -24.29
N ALA A 99 -21.36 -11.18 -25.04
CA ALA A 99 -21.66 -12.62 -25.15
C ALA A 99 -20.48 -13.44 -25.73
N ASP A 100 -19.59 -12.81 -26.50
CA ASP A 100 -18.37 -13.44 -27.03
C ASP A 100 -17.17 -13.37 -26.07
N GLY A 101 -17.39 -12.89 -24.84
CA GLY A 101 -16.39 -12.72 -23.81
C GLY A 101 -15.54 -11.47 -23.93
N THR A 102 -15.77 -10.61 -24.94
CA THR A 102 -15.00 -9.37 -25.10
C THR A 102 -15.46 -8.27 -24.14
N PHE A 103 -14.54 -7.39 -23.78
CA PHE A 103 -14.81 -6.23 -22.92
C PHE A 103 -13.91 -5.04 -23.25
N CYS A 104 -14.38 -3.85 -22.91
CA CYS A 104 -13.61 -2.61 -23.01
C CYS A 104 -14.13 -1.59 -21.98
N LYS A 105 -13.23 -1.00 -21.21
CA LYS A 105 -13.51 0.10 -20.30
C LYS A 105 -12.46 1.19 -20.44
N LYS A 106 -12.94 2.43 -20.50
CA LYS A 106 -12.14 3.65 -20.64
C LYS A 106 -12.45 4.56 -19.45
N PHE A 107 -11.43 5.07 -18.76
CA PHE A 107 -11.59 5.94 -17.58
C PHE A 107 -10.36 6.83 -17.36
N LEU A 108 -10.54 7.98 -16.73
CA LEU A 108 -9.45 8.93 -16.47
C LEU A 108 -8.61 8.46 -15.27
N ALA A 109 -7.33 8.80 -15.30
CA ALA A 109 -6.44 8.72 -14.15
C ALA A 109 -5.39 9.83 -14.26
N SER A 110 -4.96 10.32 -13.10
CA SER A 110 -3.97 11.39 -13.01
C SER A 110 -2.55 10.91 -12.70
N TYR A 111 -2.38 9.63 -12.33
CA TYR A 111 -1.09 9.04 -11.94
C TYR A 111 -1.10 7.51 -12.13
N PRO A 112 0.07 6.85 -12.11
CA PRO A 112 0.16 5.40 -12.17
C PRO A 112 -0.58 4.71 -11.01
N MET A 113 -1.34 3.64 -11.30
CA MET A 113 -2.15 2.95 -10.30
C MET A 113 -2.19 1.44 -10.51
N GLN A 114 -2.38 0.72 -9.41
CA GLN A 114 -2.80 -0.68 -9.40
C GLN A 114 -4.30 -0.74 -9.16
N GLN A 115 -5.01 -1.43 -10.04
CA GLN A 115 -6.46 -1.57 -9.92
C GLN A 115 -6.90 -2.99 -10.24
N VAL A 116 -8.13 -3.31 -9.86
CA VAL A 116 -8.73 -4.63 -10.08
C VAL A 116 -10.16 -4.45 -10.53
N PHE A 117 -10.50 -4.98 -11.71
CA PHE A 117 -11.90 -5.27 -12.03
C PHE A 117 -12.26 -6.60 -11.39
N TYR A 118 -13.30 -6.63 -10.57
CA TYR A 118 -13.74 -7.83 -9.86
C TYR A 118 -15.25 -8.04 -9.93
N THR A 119 -15.68 -9.27 -9.62
CA THR A 119 -17.09 -9.63 -9.40
C THR A 119 -17.21 -10.45 -8.13
N THR A 120 -18.34 -10.34 -7.44
CA THR A 120 -18.71 -11.19 -6.29
C THR A 120 -19.54 -12.39 -6.70
N ASP A 121 -20.05 -12.41 -7.94
CA ASP A 121 -21.13 -13.30 -8.37
C ASP A 121 -20.60 -14.46 -9.24
N SER A 122 -19.34 -14.85 -9.05
CA SER A 122 -18.72 -15.86 -9.89
C SER A 122 -19.06 -17.30 -9.49
N ASN A 123 -19.52 -18.08 -10.46
CA ASN A 123 -19.71 -19.54 -10.36
C ASN A 123 -18.41 -20.33 -10.61
N VAL A 124 -17.35 -19.65 -11.05
CA VAL A 124 -16.03 -20.24 -11.33
C VAL A 124 -14.95 -19.63 -10.44
N SER A 125 -13.76 -20.25 -10.37
CA SER A 125 -12.63 -19.74 -9.59
C SER A 125 -12.02 -18.43 -10.10
N PHE A 126 -12.54 -17.87 -11.21
CA PHE A 126 -12.16 -16.59 -11.76
C PHE A 126 -13.11 -15.48 -11.33
N HIS A 127 -12.59 -14.42 -10.72
CA HIS A 127 -13.42 -13.33 -10.21
C HIS A 127 -12.74 -11.95 -10.29
N ALA A 128 -11.53 -11.87 -10.84
CA ALA A 128 -10.73 -10.65 -10.81
C ALA A 128 -9.75 -10.55 -11.99
N ILE A 129 -9.61 -9.34 -12.53
CA ILE A 129 -8.58 -8.95 -13.49
C ILE A 129 -7.78 -7.81 -12.83
N PRO A 130 -6.63 -8.11 -12.19
CA PRO A 130 -5.73 -7.06 -11.73
C PRO A 130 -5.08 -6.37 -12.93
N PHE A 131 -4.64 -5.14 -12.78
CA PHE A 131 -3.82 -4.48 -13.80
C PHE A 131 -3.06 -3.31 -13.18
N PHE A 132 -1.98 -2.93 -13.85
CA PHE A 132 -1.20 -1.74 -13.52
C PHE A 132 -1.25 -0.80 -14.71
N ALA A 133 -1.50 0.47 -14.48
CA ALA A 133 -1.73 1.40 -15.58
C ALA A 133 -1.17 2.78 -15.27
N ARG A 134 -0.62 3.43 -16.29
CA ARG A 134 -0.33 4.86 -16.30
C ARG A 134 -1.38 5.61 -17.12
N PRO A 135 -1.59 6.91 -16.84
CA PRO A 135 -2.40 7.75 -17.72
C PRO A 135 -1.96 7.61 -19.19
N GLY A 136 -2.92 7.46 -20.10
CA GLY A 136 -2.68 7.31 -21.54
C GLY A 136 -2.46 5.86 -22.01
N GLU A 137 -2.34 4.89 -21.11
CA GLU A 137 -2.08 3.49 -21.51
C GLU A 137 -3.33 2.74 -21.99
N THR A 138 -3.11 1.85 -22.96
CA THR A 138 -4.08 0.82 -23.35
C THR A 138 -3.56 -0.56 -22.96
N ILE A 139 -4.31 -1.24 -22.10
CA ILE A 139 -4.05 -2.58 -21.61
C ILE A 139 -4.89 -3.56 -22.42
N ASP A 140 -4.24 -4.57 -22.99
CA ASP A 140 -4.88 -5.67 -23.72
C ASP A 140 -4.66 -6.96 -22.95
N VAL A 141 -5.75 -7.57 -22.45
CA VAL A 141 -5.70 -8.76 -21.61
C VAL A 141 -6.53 -9.90 -22.19
N THR A 142 -5.96 -11.09 -22.19
CA THR A 142 -6.66 -12.34 -22.48
C THR A 142 -6.75 -13.16 -21.21
N VAL A 143 -7.98 -13.46 -20.78
CA VAL A 143 -8.23 -14.38 -19.67
C VAL A 143 -8.48 -15.76 -20.25
N ARG A 144 -7.70 -16.75 -19.81
CA ARG A 144 -7.88 -18.13 -20.27
C ARG A 144 -7.62 -19.14 -19.18
N LYS A 145 -8.15 -20.35 -19.35
CA LYS A 145 -7.89 -21.47 -18.45
C LYS A 145 -6.50 -22.06 -18.73
N GLY A 146 -5.61 -21.96 -17.76
CA GLY A 146 -4.27 -22.56 -17.78
C GLY A 146 -4.31 -24.08 -17.71
N SER A 147 -3.15 -24.71 -17.87
CA SER A 147 -3.01 -26.18 -17.90
C SER A 147 -3.40 -26.87 -16.59
N LEU A 148 -3.34 -26.14 -15.47
CA LEU A 148 -3.74 -26.61 -14.15
C LEU A 148 -5.24 -26.34 -13.85
N GLY A 149 -6.01 -25.89 -14.84
CA GLY A 149 -7.44 -25.61 -14.71
C GLY A 149 -7.78 -24.28 -14.03
N GLN A 150 -6.79 -23.48 -13.66
CA GLN A 150 -6.97 -22.14 -13.10
C GLN A 150 -7.06 -21.10 -14.21
N TYR A 151 -7.82 -20.03 -14.01
CA TYR A 151 -7.84 -18.91 -14.95
C TYR A 151 -6.64 -18.00 -14.73
N GLU A 152 -6.02 -17.59 -15.83
CA GLU A 152 -4.83 -16.74 -15.86
C GLU A 152 -5.12 -15.50 -16.72
N CYS A 153 -4.65 -14.34 -16.28
CA CYS A 153 -4.67 -13.10 -17.06
C CYS A 153 -3.35 -12.95 -17.82
N ILE A 154 -3.42 -12.87 -19.14
CA ILE A 154 -2.26 -12.69 -20.03
C ILE A 154 -2.33 -11.29 -20.63
N TYR A 155 -1.38 -10.45 -20.26
CA TYR A 155 -1.29 -9.08 -20.78
C TYR A 155 -0.48 -9.08 -22.08
N ASN A 156 -1.19 -8.89 -23.19
CA ASN A 156 -0.62 -8.83 -24.53
C ASN A 156 0.02 -7.47 -24.81
N ASN A 157 -0.50 -6.42 -24.16
CA ASN A 157 0.03 -5.07 -24.20
C ASN A 157 -0.36 -4.30 -22.94
N GLY A 158 0.42 -3.28 -22.58
CA GLY A 158 0.19 -2.49 -21.38
C GLY A 158 0.45 -3.28 -20.09
N SER A 159 -0.33 -2.98 -19.05
CA SER A 159 -0.11 -3.40 -17.66
C SER A 159 1.12 -2.77 -16.98
N SER A 160 1.61 -1.63 -17.51
CA SER A 160 2.77 -0.85 -17.03
C SER A 160 3.90 -1.64 -16.35
N LYS A 161 4.65 -2.46 -17.11
CA LYS A 161 5.86 -3.17 -16.59
C LYS A 161 6.89 -2.25 -15.94
N ASP A 162 6.85 -0.95 -16.26
CA ASP A 162 7.72 0.08 -15.72
C ASP A 162 7.46 0.40 -14.23
N VAL A 163 6.26 0.10 -13.72
CA VAL A 163 5.85 0.33 -12.31
C VAL A 163 5.37 -0.93 -11.60
N GLU A 164 5.25 -2.04 -12.31
CA GLU A 164 4.65 -3.28 -11.81
C GLU A 164 5.32 -3.79 -10.53
N ARG A 165 6.66 -3.77 -10.43
CA ARG A 165 7.36 -4.31 -9.26
C ARG A 165 7.07 -3.49 -8.01
N TRP A 166 7.08 -2.16 -8.15
CA TRP A 166 6.71 -1.25 -7.08
C TRP A 166 5.27 -1.50 -6.62
N LEU A 167 4.31 -1.37 -7.53
CA LEU A 167 2.90 -1.48 -7.18
C LEU A 167 2.55 -2.84 -6.56
N ARG A 168 3.07 -3.94 -7.13
CA ARG A 168 2.87 -5.31 -6.59
C ARG A 168 3.31 -5.48 -5.14
N THR A 169 4.32 -4.74 -4.71
CA THR A 169 4.93 -4.89 -3.37
C THR A 169 4.59 -3.76 -2.42
N SER A 170 3.83 -2.73 -2.87
CA SER A 170 3.34 -1.64 -2.02
C SER A 170 2.53 -2.16 -0.83
N GLU A 171 1.67 -3.17 -1.03
CA GLU A 171 0.89 -3.81 0.05
C GLU A 171 1.78 -4.55 1.08
N GLU A 172 2.98 -4.99 0.71
CA GLU A 172 3.91 -5.60 1.67
C GLU A 172 4.56 -4.54 2.58
N LEU A 173 4.85 -3.36 2.02
CA LEU A 173 5.31 -2.19 2.77
C LEU A 173 4.21 -1.65 3.68
N ALA A 174 2.97 -1.60 3.18
CA ALA A 174 1.79 -1.17 3.91
C ALA A 174 1.62 -1.86 5.27
N LYS A 175 1.82 -3.18 5.32
CA LYS A 175 1.68 -3.96 6.55
C LYS A 175 2.64 -3.54 7.67
N GLN A 176 3.77 -2.94 7.32
CA GLN A 176 4.79 -2.50 8.28
C GLN A 176 4.33 -1.31 9.13
N PHE A 177 3.31 -0.56 8.69
CA PHE A 177 2.79 0.58 9.44
C PHE A 177 1.68 0.22 10.45
N SER A 178 1.21 -1.03 10.44
CA SER A 178 0.18 -1.50 11.39
C SER A 178 0.45 -1.17 12.87
N PRO A 179 1.70 -1.11 13.37
CA PRO A 179 1.93 -0.71 14.76
C PRO A 179 1.47 0.71 15.07
N LEU A 180 1.54 1.67 14.13
CA LEU A 180 1.03 3.03 14.33
C LEU A 180 -0.49 3.03 14.45
N TRP A 181 -1.17 2.30 13.57
CA TRP A 181 -2.63 2.20 13.56
C TRP A 181 -3.18 1.65 14.88
N HIS A 182 -2.53 0.63 15.44
CA HIS A 182 -2.94 -0.03 16.68
C HIS A 182 -2.34 0.58 17.95
N PHE A 183 -1.43 1.56 17.85
CA PHE A 183 -0.79 2.12 19.02
C PHE A 183 -1.78 2.90 19.90
N GLU A 184 -1.71 2.67 21.21
CA GLU A 184 -2.43 3.39 22.25
C GLU A 184 -1.41 3.84 23.29
N GLY A 185 -1.51 5.10 23.72
CA GLY A 185 -0.56 5.67 24.67
C GLY A 185 -0.49 7.19 24.57
N THR A 186 0.61 7.73 25.09
CA THR A 186 0.90 9.17 25.05
C THR A 186 1.44 9.60 23.70
N PHE A 187 1.37 10.90 23.42
CA PHE A 187 1.95 11.53 22.25
C PHE A 187 3.45 11.23 22.13
N ASP A 188 4.19 11.32 23.24
CA ASP A 188 5.64 11.10 23.25
C ASP A 188 6.01 9.65 22.93
N ASP A 189 5.18 8.69 23.35
CA ASP A 189 5.37 7.29 22.99
C ASP A 189 4.97 7.01 21.53
N ALA A 190 3.94 7.70 21.01
CA ALA A 190 3.58 7.64 19.60
C ALA A 190 4.76 8.08 18.71
N ASN A 191 5.48 9.14 19.11
CA ASN A 191 6.70 9.58 18.43
C ASN A 191 7.79 8.51 18.41
N LYS A 192 8.02 7.81 19.53
CA LYS A 192 9.02 6.73 19.60
C LYS A 192 8.62 5.55 18.71
N VAL A 193 7.33 5.20 18.69
CA VAL A 193 6.81 4.13 17.83
C VAL A 193 6.95 4.53 16.36
N ALA A 194 6.64 5.77 16.01
CA ALA A 194 6.80 6.29 14.66
C ALA A 194 8.24 6.19 14.17
N ASP A 195 9.22 6.52 15.02
CA ASP A 195 10.64 6.38 14.69
C ASP A 195 11.06 4.93 14.42
N LEU A 196 10.54 3.98 15.21
CA LEU A 196 10.81 2.55 15.03
C LEU A 196 10.17 2.01 13.76
N VAL A 197 8.89 2.35 13.53
CA VAL A 197 8.14 1.94 12.33
C VAL A 197 8.81 2.48 11.08
N TRP A 198 9.23 3.75 11.07
CA TRP A 198 9.97 4.33 9.96
C TRP A 198 11.22 3.53 9.61
N LYS A 199 12.09 3.24 10.60
CA LYS A 199 13.32 2.46 10.37
C LYS A 199 13.02 1.05 9.87
N MET A 200 11.98 0.42 10.40
CA MET A 200 11.54 -0.91 9.96
C MET A 200 11.08 -0.90 8.50
N VAL A 201 10.25 0.07 8.12
CA VAL A 201 9.76 0.25 6.75
C VAL A 201 10.93 0.52 5.80
N MET A 202 11.84 1.44 6.13
CA MET A 202 12.99 1.77 5.27
C MET A 202 13.94 0.58 5.08
N SER A 203 14.18 -0.20 6.14
CA SER A 203 14.95 -1.45 6.05
C SER A 203 14.26 -2.48 5.16
N LYS A 204 12.93 -2.60 5.26
CA LYS A 204 12.14 -3.50 4.41
C LYS A 204 12.14 -3.05 2.95
N LEU A 205 11.97 -1.76 2.69
CA LEU A 205 12.04 -1.16 1.36
C LEU A 205 13.39 -1.47 0.70
N GLN A 206 14.51 -1.26 1.41
CA GLN A 206 15.84 -1.59 0.86
C GLN A 206 15.96 -3.06 0.46
N LYS A 207 15.36 -3.98 1.22
CA LYS A 207 15.36 -5.41 0.88
C LYS A 207 14.51 -5.69 -0.37
N ILE A 208 13.33 -5.09 -0.47
CA ILE A 208 12.44 -5.23 -1.63
C ILE A 208 13.10 -4.68 -2.90
N ILE A 209 13.70 -3.48 -2.82
CA ILE A 209 14.43 -2.86 -3.94
C ILE A 209 15.46 -3.83 -4.53
N ARG A 210 16.23 -4.50 -3.66
CA ARG A 210 17.26 -5.46 -4.06
C ARG A 210 16.68 -6.78 -4.58
N SER A 211 15.63 -7.31 -3.97
CA SER A 211 15.06 -8.60 -4.35
C SER A 211 14.26 -8.54 -5.64
N GLU A 212 13.49 -7.47 -5.83
CA GLU A 212 12.65 -7.27 -7.01
C GLU A 212 13.42 -6.64 -8.17
N GLY A 213 14.59 -6.04 -7.90
CA GLY A 213 15.39 -5.36 -8.91
C GLY A 213 14.69 -4.09 -9.41
N TYR A 214 14.26 -3.23 -8.48
CA TYR A 214 13.61 -1.97 -8.84
C TYR A 214 14.52 -1.11 -9.73
N THR A 215 13.91 -0.48 -10.73
CA THR A 215 14.53 0.62 -11.47
C THR A 215 14.69 1.85 -10.56
N PRO A 216 15.58 2.80 -10.89
CA PRO A 216 15.71 4.03 -10.12
C PRO A 216 14.39 4.80 -9.93
N MET A 217 13.53 4.79 -10.96
CA MET A 217 12.21 5.39 -10.90
C MET A 217 11.26 4.66 -9.93
N GLU A 218 11.23 3.33 -9.95
CA GLU A 218 10.42 2.54 -9.00
C GLU A 218 10.88 2.77 -7.55
N VAL A 219 12.18 2.98 -7.32
CA VAL A 219 12.69 3.36 -5.99
C VAL A 219 12.09 4.69 -5.52
N GLN A 220 11.98 5.68 -6.41
CA GLN A 220 11.51 7.02 -6.06
C GLN A 220 10.01 7.05 -5.80
N LEU A 221 9.24 6.29 -6.58
CA LEU A 221 7.81 6.07 -6.33
C LEU A 221 7.58 5.33 -5.01
N ALA A 222 8.37 4.29 -4.73
CA ALA A 222 8.26 3.58 -3.47
C ALA A 222 8.65 4.46 -2.27
N LEU A 223 9.66 5.32 -2.39
CA LEU A 223 10.02 6.30 -1.36
C LEU A 223 8.91 7.31 -1.12
N ALA A 224 8.25 7.79 -2.18
CA ALA A 224 7.11 8.69 -2.08
C ALA A 224 5.90 8.00 -1.41
N ASP A 225 5.61 6.77 -1.80
CA ASP A 225 4.53 5.96 -1.23
C ASP A 225 4.76 5.70 0.28
N VAL A 226 5.99 5.35 0.68
CA VAL A 226 6.37 5.21 2.09
C VAL A 226 6.16 6.52 2.88
N GLN A 227 6.52 7.67 2.30
CA GLN A 227 6.34 8.97 2.93
C GLN A 227 4.87 9.35 3.09
N ALA A 228 4.08 9.24 2.02
CA ALA A 228 2.64 9.54 2.05
C ALA A 228 1.91 8.66 3.07
N ARG A 229 2.21 7.36 3.05
CA ARG A 229 1.60 6.39 3.96
C ARG A 229 2.02 6.59 5.41
N PHE A 230 3.30 6.90 5.66
CA PHE A 230 3.76 7.28 7.00
C PHE A 230 3.00 8.50 7.53
N GLY A 231 2.81 9.52 6.69
CA GLY A 231 2.03 10.71 7.05
C GLY A 231 0.61 10.36 7.45
N GLN A 232 -0.10 9.60 6.61
CA GLN A 232 -1.47 9.16 6.88
C GLN A 232 -1.55 8.36 8.19
N ASP A 233 -0.72 7.33 8.36
CA ASP A 233 -0.81 6.42 9.51
C ASP A 233 -0.38 7.11 10.82
N TYR A 234 0.64 7.98 10.76
CA TYR A 234 1.08 8.74 11.94
C TYR A 234 0.02 9.76 12.36
N ILE A 235 -0.53 10.57 11.44
CA ILE A 235 -1.56 11.52 11.85
C ILE A 235 -2.85 10.80 12.28
N GLY A 236 -3.24 9.73 11.61
CA GLY A 236 -4.37 8.90 12.05
C GLY A 236 -4.19 8.40 13.50
N CYS A 237 -2.97 7.97 13.86
CA CYS A 237 -2.62 7.62 15.22
C CYS A 237 -2.79 8.79 16.19
N ILE A 238 -2.26 9.97 15.83
CA ILE A 238 -2.34 11.18 16.65
C ILE A 238 -3.78 11.67 16.83
N VAL A 239 -4.60 11.71 15.78
CA VAL A 239 -6.02 12.10 15.84
C VAL A 239 -6.80 11.16 16.75
N LYS A 240 -6.62 9.84 16.59
CA LYS A 240 -7.25 8.83 17.45
C LYS A 240 -6.92 9.06 18.93
N GLN A 241 -5.66 9.37 19.24
CA GLN A 241 -5.24 9.66 20.60
C GLN A 241 -5.80 10.98 21.12
N ALA A 242 -5.83 12.03 20.29
CA ALA A 242 -6.44 13.30 20.65
C ALA A 242 -7.92 13.11 21.01
N ASP A 243 -8.67 12.37 20.18
CA ASP A 243 -10.08 12.07 20.43
C ASP A 243 -10.28 11.31 21.76
N ALA A 244 -9.35 10.43 22.14
CA ALA A 244 -9.39 9.73 23.43
C ALA A 244 -9.20 10.67 24.64
N LEU A 245 -8.67 11.88 24.44
CA LEU A 245 -8.52 12.90 25.47
C LEU A 245 -9.76 13.80 25.59
N VAL A 246 -10.79 13.59 24.77
CA VAL A 246 -12.00 14.43 24.76
C VAL A 246 -13.22 13.60 25.15
N ASN A 247 -13.90 14.02 26.21
CA ASN A 247 -15.20 13.50 26.57
C ASN A 247 -16.30 14.41 26.01
N TYR A 248 -17.02 13.93 25.00
CA TYR A 248 -18.12 14.67 24.39
C TYR A 248 -19.42 14.45 25.17
N LYS A 249 -19.92 15.51 25.82
CA LYS A 249 -21.22 15.52 26.50
C LYS A 249 -22.26 16.22 25.64
N LYS A 250 -23.47 15.64 25.57
CA LYS A 250 -24.63 16.33 25.00
C LYS A 250 -25.10 17.37 26.02
N CYS A 251 -24.95 18.65 25.67
CA CYS A 251 -25.64 19.75 26.32
C CYS A 251 -26.43 20.52 25.27
N ASP A 252 -27.49 21.21 25.72
CA ASP A 252 -28.54 21.78 24.87
C ASP A 252 -27.97 22.60 23.70
N SER A 253 -28.18 22.07 22.50
CA SER A 253 -27.95 22.63 21.16
C SER A 253 -26.52 22.80 20.61
N LEU A 254 -25.46 22.73 21.43
CA LEU A 254 -24.06 22.67 20.95
C LEU A 254 -23.28 21.69 21.85
N GLY A 255 -22.63 20.69 21.24
CA GLY A 255 -21.88 19.68 22.00
C GLY A 255 -20.84 20.32 22.91
N CYS A 256 -20.79 19.91 24.19
CA CYS A 256 -19.76 20.34 25.13
C CYS A 256 -18.64 19.29 25.15
N ALA A 257 -17.42 19.70 24.80
CA ALA A 257 -16.23 18.87 24.89
C ALA A 257 -15.50 19.15 26.23
N GLU A 258 -15.27 18.10 27.02
CA GLU A 258 -14.45 18.14 28.23
C GLU A 258 -13.09 17.50 27.93
N ILE A 259 -12.01 18.26 28.07
CA ILE A 259 -10.65 17.76 27.90
C ILE A 259 -10.21 17.03 29.18
N LEU A 260 -9.90 15.75 29.05
CA LEU A 260 -9.57 14.86 30.17
C LEU A 260 -8.15 15.09 30.71
N ASP A 261 -7.20 15.45 29.84
CA ASP A 261 -5.83 15.82 30.21
C ASP A 261 -5.37 17.05 29.42
N SER A 262 -5.42 18.22 30.07
CA SER A 262 -5.05 19.49 29.45
C SER A 262 -3.55 19.64 29.16
N ALA A 263 -2.68 18.92 29.88
CA ALA A 263 -1.23 19.00 29.67
C ALA A 263 -0.84 18.17 28.45
N GLU A 264 -1.41 16.97 28.33
CA GLU A 264 -1.24 16.10 27.17
C GLU A 264 -1.89 16.71 25.92
N TRP A 265 -3.13 17.24 26.02
CA TRP A 265 -3.84 17.92 24.93
C TRP A 265 -3.06 19.08 24.30
N LYS A 266 -2.29 19.83 25.09
CA LYS A 266 -1.46 20.94 24.58
C LYS A 266 -0.40 20.46 23.59
N LYS A 267 0.11 19.24 23.71
CA LYS A 267 1.14 18.70 22.81
C LYS A 267 0.63 18.54 21.37
N TYR A 268 -0.65 18.19 21.21
CA TYR A 268 -1.33 18.07 19.92
C TYR A 268 -1.53 19.42 19.21
N ASN A 269 -1.39 20.53 19.92
CA ASN A 269 -1.55 21.88 19.37
C ASN A 269 -0.21 22.57 19.08
N ASP A 270 0.93 21.96 19.43
CA ASP A 270 2.26 22.50 19.16
C ASP A 270 2.88 21.82 17.94
N CYS A 271 3.03 22.54 16.83
CA CYS A 271 3.61 22.00 15.61
C CYS A 271 5.03 21.42 15.78
N LYS A 272 5.77 21.83 16.82
CA LYS A 272 7.13 21.34 17.08
C LYS A 272 7.15 19.90 17.57
N THR A 273 6.05 19.39 18.12
CA THR A 273 5.95 18.02 18.67
C THR A 273 5.82 16.97 17.55
N TYR A 274 5.39 17.37 16.37
CA TYR A 274 5.25 16.54 15.16
C TYR A 274 6.59 16.32 14.42
N ALA A 275 7.69 16.20 15.17
CA ALA A 275 9.02 15.97 14.61
C ALA A 275 9.09 14.79 13.60
N PRO A 276 8.35 13.67 13.78
CA PRO A 276 8.34 12.59 12.81
C PRO A 276 7.91 12.99 11.39
N LEU A 277 7.03 13.99 11.23
CA LEU A 277 6.55 14.43 9.91
C LEU A 277 7.64 15.08 9.05
N ARG A 278 8.78 15.49 9.64
CA ARG A 278 9.92 16.06 8.88
C ARG A 278 10.58 15.08 7.92
N ARG A 279 10.15 13.81 7.94
CA ARG A 279 10.59 12.76 7.03
C ARG A 279 9.86 12.76 5.69
N ILE A 280 8.78 13.55 5.61
CA ILE A 280 7.97 13.70 4.42
C ILE A 280 8.43 14.96 3.71
N ASP A 281 8.88 14.80 2.48
CA ASP A 281 9.12 15.90 1.55
C ASP A 281 7.80 16.31 0.90
N PHE A 282 7.06 17.22 1.55
CA PHE A 282 5.76 17.68 1.05
C PHE A 282 5.82 18.40 -0.30
N ASP A 283 7.00 18.83 -0.75
CA ASP A 283 7.20 19.44 -2.05
C ASP A 283 7.44 18.40 -3.16
N ASN A 284 7.54 17.11 -2.81
CA ASN A 284 7.72 16.03 -3.77
C ASN A 284 6.39 15.68 -4.48
N PRO A 285 6.25 15.95 -5.79
CA PRO A 285 5.01 15.66 -6.53
C PRO A 285 4.72 14.15 -6.65
N LEU A 286 5.70 13.29 -6.41
CA LEU A 286 5.46 11.84 -6.43
C LEU A 286 4.57 11.37 -5.29
N LEU A 287 4.41 12.16 -4.23
CA LEU A 287 3.52 11.82 -3.14
C LEU A 287 2.08 11.60 -3.64
N PHE A 288 1.64 12.32 -4.68
CA PHE A 288 0.32 12.17 -5.29
C PHE A 288 0.09 10.82 -5.97
N ALA A 289 1.14 10.10 -6.35
CA ALA A 289 1.00 8.75 -6.92
C ALA A 289 0.61 7.71 -5.86
N SER A 290 0.72 8.05 -4.58
CA SER A 290 0.27 7.17 -3.50
C SER A 290 -1.23 7.30 -3.31
N GLN A 291 -1.93 6.17 -3.30
CA GLN A 291 -3.33 6.08 -2.86
C GLN A 291 -3.55 6.57 -1.42
N HIS A 292 -2.48 6.75 -0.65
CA HIS A 292 -2.48 7.19 0.75
C HIS A 292 -2.28 8.71 0.92
N PHE A 293 -2.12 9.46 -0.17
CA PHE A 293 -1.89 10.90 -0.13
C PHE A 293 -3.08 11.73 0.40
N PHE A 294 -4.27 11.15 0.38
CA PHE A 294 -5.55 11.79 0.70
C PHE A 294 -5.59 12.57 2.04
N PHE A 295 -4.71 12.27 3.00
CA PHE A 295 -4.68 12.95 4.31
C PHE A 295 -4.14 14.40 4.25
N LEU A 296 -3.48 14.81 3.17
CA LEU A 296 -2.84 16.13 3.07
C LEU A 296 -3.70 17.22 2.39
N GLN A 297 -4.94 16.89 2.03
CA GLN A 297 -5.96 17.83 1.52
C GLN A 297 -6.95 18.21 2.62
#